data_AF-A0A343TJJ0-F1
#
_entry.id   AF-A0A343TJJ0-F1
#
_cell.length_a   1.000
_cell.length_b   1.000
_cell.length_c   1.000
_cell.angle_alpha   90.00
_cell.angle_beta   90.00
_cell.angle_gamma   90.00
#
_symmetry.space_group_name_H-M   'P 1'
#
loop_
_entity.id
_entity.type
_entity.pdbx_description
1 polymer ?
#
loop_
_entity_poly.entity_id
_entity_poly.type
_entity_poly.pdbx_seq_one_letter_code
_entity_poly.pdbx_strand_id
1 'polypeptide(L)'
;MSTAGGQQWQLDRTALETGCTGWECGLVEALGEPAVALVAIAVGLAVFVSLTLLREAADAVVEERKHVVRERNAFEAFAERVERLQPEMSSDGGKGGTLSGAAAVRVVSDGATGNGEGIDAVETAYERTVMSMQHYDDEYGESLTENMAAELGSDVATAVAAGEQLTPGLQRALVSEARRAAKRRETLLAQLEDEAERIDEAYRAIEPVEHRLESVEADLDASGGFHEGVSAWNRLRSIETDLEGELERQQTRLDPSEHPAEEPHVFCRYLYGDDAGNGEYPVLGTLGRLLERVERGKQLAVRTITGNSDPYFP
;
A
#
# COMPACT_ATOMS: atom_id res chain seq x y z
N MET A 1 -67.65 -4.98 12.42
CA MET A 1 -67.57 -6.02 13.47
C MET A 1 -67.39 -7.34 12.75
N SER A 2 -66.16 -7.82 12.68
CA SER A 2 -65.74 -9.03 11.96
C SER A 2 -65.46 -10.11 12.99
N THR A 3 -66.17 -11.24 12.90
CA THR A 3 -66.01 -12.39 13.79
C THR A 3 -64.87 -13.27 13.31
N ALA A 4 -63.91 -13.50 14.22
CA ALA A 4 -62.75 -14.34 14.07
C ALA A 4 -63.12 -15.83 13.94
N GLY A 5 -62.55 -16.51 12.94
CA GLY A 5 -62.45 -17.97 12.86
C GLY A 5 -60.98 -18.35 12.93
N GLY A 6 -60.54 -18.90 14.05
CA GLY A 6 -59.18 -19.38 14.24
C GLY A 6 -58.96 -20.66 13.44
N GLN A 7 -57.95 -20.67 12.57
CA GLN A 7 -57.41 -21.90 12.03
C GLN A 7 -56.21 -22.36 12.87
N GLN A 8 -56.40 -23.53 13.43
CA GLN A 8 -55.47 -24.31 14.22
C GLN A 8 -54.48 -25.00 13.27
N TRP A 9 -53.22 -24.54 13.26
CA TRP A 9 -52.16 -25.22 12.52
C TRP A 9 -51.70 -26.45 13.32
N GLN A 10 -52.25 -27.61 12.99
CA GLN A 10 -51.67 -28.89 13.39
C GLN A 10 -50.45 -29.16 12.50
N LEU A 11 -49.25 -29.19 13.09
CA LEU A 11 -48.08 -29.73 12.44
C LEU A 11 -48.27 -31.24 12.28
N ASP A 12 -48.41 -31.68 11.04
CA ASP A 12 -48.43 -33.09 10.67
C ASP A 12 -47.09 -33.73 11.06
N ARG A 13 -47.15 -34.67 12.00
CA ARG A 13 -46.00 -35.34 12.62
C ARG A 13 -45.56 -36.59 11.87
N THR A 14 -45.88 -36.71 10.57
CA THR A 14 -45.51 -37.88 9.75
C THR A 14 -44.40 -37.62 8.73
N ALA A 15 -43.78 -36.45 8.71
CA ALA A 15 -42.64 -36.16 7.82
C ALA A 15 -41.25 -36.55 8.38
N LEU A 16 -41.19 -37.24 9.53
CA LEU A 16 -39.92 -37.69 10.15
C LEU A 16 -39.55 -39.15 9.83
N GLU A 17 -40.33 -39.87 9.02
CA GLU A 17 -40.07 -41.30 8.71
C GLU A 17 -39.87 -41.63 7.22
N THR A 18 -39.65 -40.64 6.36
CA THR A 18 -39.10 -40.89 5.02
C THR A 18 -37.62 -40.57 5.01
N GLY A 19 -36.82 -41.62 5.03
CA GLY A 19 -35.36 -41.57 4.92
C GLY A 19 -34.91 -40.74 3.71
N CYS A 20 -33.78 -40.07 3.91
CA CYS A 20 -33.10 -39.24 2.92
C CYS A 20 -32.91 -40.02 1.61
N THR A 21 -33.64 -39.63 0.56
CA THR A 21 -33.48 -40.14 -0.82
C THR A 21 -33.06 -39.01 -1.77
N GLY A 22 -32.30 -38.04 -1.24
CA GLY A 22 -31.74 -36.92 -1.99
C GLY A 22 -30.22 -37.00 -2.09
N TRP A 23 -29.69 -36.41 -3.17
CA TRP A 23 -28.25 -36.28 -3.46
C TRP A 23 -27.45 -35.56 -2.35
N GLU A 24 -28.14 -34.83 -1.48
CA GLU A 24 -27.57 -34.19 -0.29
C GLU A 24 -27.15 -35.19 0.81
N CYS A 25 -27.60 -36.44 0.75
CA CYS A 25 -27.15 -37.50 1.68
C CYS A 25 -25.99 -38.35 1.14
N GLY A 26 -25.46 -38.02 -0.04
CA GLY A 26 -24.27 -38.67 -0.62
C GLY A 26 -22.94 -38.05 -0.19
N LEU A 27 -22.96 -36.96 0.59
CA LEU A 27 -21.75 -36.21 0.95
C LEU A 27 -21.12 -36.70 2.26
N VAL A 28 -21.82 -37.52 3.05
CA VAL A 28 -21.35 -37.98 4.37
C VAL A 28 -20.95 -39.47 4.38
N GLU A 29 -21.41 -40.29 3.42
CA GLU A 29 -21.02 -41.72 3.35
C GLU A 29 -19.83 -42.02 2.42
N ALA A 30 -19.18 -41.00 1.84
CA ALA A 30 -18.04 -41.17 0.93
C ALA A 30 -16.75 -40.49 1.42
N LEU A 31 -16.57 -40.35 2.74
CA LEU A 31 -15.34 -39.78 3.31
C LEU A 31 -14.22 -40.84 3.35
N GLY A 32 -13.57 -41.03 2.20
CA GLY A 32 -12.23 -41.59 2.13
C GLY A 32 -11.15 -40.50 2.32
N GLU A 33 -9.88 -40.92 2.22
CA GLU A 33 -8.67 -40.07 2.31
C GLU A 33 -8.68 -38.68 1.60
N PRO A 34 -9.40 -38.42 0.48
CA PRO A 34 -9.41 -37.09 -0.14
C PRO A 34 -10.08 -35.96 0.68
N ALA A 35 -10.90 -36.26 1.70
CA ALA A 35 -11.57 -35.22 2.49
C ALA A 35 -10.60 -34.49 3.45
N VAL A 36 -9.64 -35.21 4.04
CA VAL A 36 -8.58 -34.63 4.88
C VAL A 36 -7.67 -33.73 4.05
N ALA A 37 -7.38 -34.13 2.80
CA ALA A 37 -6.61 -33.30 1.87
C ALA A 37 -7.32 -31.98 1.53
N LEU A 38 -8.64 -31.98 1.32
CA LEU A 38 -9.39 -30.75 1.03
C LEU A 38 -9.44 -29.78 2.21
N VAL A 39 -9.55 -30.27 3.45
CA VAL A 39 -9.51 -29.44 4.67
C VAL A 39 -8.09 -28.88 4.89
N ALA A 40 -7.05 -29.71 4.75
CA ALA A 40 -5.66 -29.25 4.82
C ALA A 40 -5.34 -28.21 3.72
N ILE A 41 -5.88 -28.38 2.51
CA ILE A 41 -5.77 -27.39 1.43
C ILE A 41 -6.50 -26.10 1.81
N ALA A 42 -7.70 -26.16 2.41
CA ALA A 42 -8.45 -24.97 2.83
C ALA A 42 -7.78 -24.20 3.99
N VAL A 43 -7.21 -24.92 4.97
CA VAL A 43 -6.44 -24.35 6.09
C VAL A 43 -5.13 -23.74 5.57
N GLY A 44 -4.40 -24.44 4.70
CA GLY A 44 -3.21 -23.91 4.04
C GLY A 44 -3.51 -22.70 3.15
N LEU A 45 -4.66 -22.67 2.47
CA LEU A 45 -5.12 -21.50 1.71
C LEU A 45 -5.47 -20.32 2.63
N ALA A 46 -6.03 -20.54 3.82
CA ALA A 46 -6.32 -19.46 4.76
C ALA A 46 -5.05 -18.81 5.35
N VAL A 47 -4.01 -19.61 5.62
CA VAL A 47 -2.66 -19.14 6.01
C VAL A 47 -2.02 -18.37 4.88
N PHE A 48 -2.14 -18.90 3.66
CA PHE A 48 -1.65 -18.21 2.47
C PHE A 48 -2.29 -16.82 2.33
N VAL A 49 -3.59 -16.68 2.59
CA VAL A 49 -4.36 -15.44 2.37
C VAL A 49 -4.08 -14.33 3.40
N SER A 50 -3.74 -14.66 4.65
CA SER A 50 -3.45 -13.63 5.68
C SER A 50 -2.09 -12.98 5.46
N LEU A 51 -1.03 -13.77 5.25
CA LEU A 51 0.31 -13.23 4.96
C LEU A 51 0.45 -12.68 3.54
N THR A 52 -0.40 -13.05 2.58
CA THR A 52 -0.37 -12.41 1.25
C THR A 52 -0.68 -10.93 1.33
N LEU A 53 -1.59 -10.48 2.21
CA LEU A 53 -1.87 -9.05 2.38
C LEU A 53 -0.64 -8.27 2.83
N LEU A 54 0.10 -8.78 3.81
CA LEU A 54 1.33 -8.14 4.29
C LEU A 54 2.45 -8.19 3.23
N ARG A 55 2.53 -9.28 2.46
CA ARG A 55 3.50 -9.39 1.37
C ARG A 55 3.20 -8.42 0.24
N GLU A 56 1.94 -8.33 -0.18
CA GLU A 56 1.48 -7.39 -1.21
C GLU A 56 1.73 -5.94 -0.76
N ALA A 57 1.48 -5.63 0.52
CA ALA A 57 1.82 -4.33 1.08
C ALA A 57 3.34 -4.07 1.08
N ALA A 58 4.15 -5.06 1.47
CA ALA A 58 5.62 -4.95 1.45
C ALA A 58 6.14 -4.74 0.02
N ASP A 59 5.60 -5.47 -0.96
CA ASP A 59 5.96 -5.33 -2.37
C ASP A 59 5.57 -3.94 -2.90
N ALA A 60 4.39 -3.43 -2.54
CA ALA A 60 3.96 -2.07 -2.88
C ALA A 60 4.93 -1.01 -2.33
N VAL A 61 5.35 -1.12 -1.06
CA VAL A 61 6.36 -0.23 -0.46
C VAL A 61 7.70 -0.31 -1.20
N VAL A 62 8.14 -1.52 -1.53
CA VAL A 62 9.42 -1.74 -2.22
C VAL A 62 9.40 -1.14 -3.62
N GLU A 63 8.34 -1.36 -4.38
CA GLU A 63 8.19 -0.77 -5.70
C GLU A 63 8.10 0.75 -5.60
N GLU A 64 7.23 1.28 -4.75
CA GLU A 64 7.06 2.72 -4.59
C GLU A 64 8.38 3.41 -4.20
N ARG A 65 9.14 2.81 -3.28
CA ARG A 65 10.49 3.30 -2.92
C ARG A 65 11.42 3.37 -4.12
N LYS A 66 11.41 2.38 -5.03
CA LYS A 66 12.22 2.43 -6.26
C LYS A 66 11.76 3.54 -7.19
N HIS A 67 10.46 3.80 -7.28
CA HIS A 67 9.89 4.90 -8.05
C HIS A 67 10.35 6.26 -7.47
N VAL A 68 10.13 6.49 -6.18
CA VAL A 68 10.48 7.75 -5.50
C VAL A 68 11.98 8.04 -5.51
N VAL A 69 12.85 7.03 -5.36
CA VAL A 69 14.31 7.20 -5.49
C VAL A 69 14.70 7.68 -6.90
N ARG A 70 14.09 7.11 -7.94
CA ARG A 70 14.34 7.56 -9.32
C ARG A 70 13.91 9.01 -9.48
N GLU A 71 12.72 9.36 -9.00
CA GLU A 71 12.21 10.73 -9.07
C GLU A 71 13.12 11.75 -8.39
N ARG A 72 13.53 11.46 -7.15
CA ARG A 72 14.48 12.32 -6.41
C ARG A 72 15.74 12.58 -7.23
N ASN A 73 16.37 11.51 -7.72
CA ASN A 73 17.63 11.61 -8.48
C ASN A 73 17.45 12.40 -9.79
N ALA A 74 16.29 12.30 -10.44
CA ALA A 74 16.03 13.08 -11.65
C ALA A 74 15.81 14.57 -11.37
N PHE A 75 15.14 14.93 -10.28
CA PHE A 75 15.04 16.33 -9.86
C PHE A 75 16.39 16.91 -9.45
N GLU A 76 17.23 16.13 -8.78
CA GLU A 76 18.62 16.53 -8.49
C GLU A 76 19.42 16.72 -9.78
N ALA A 77 19.36 15.77 -10.70
CA ALA A 77 20.04 15.86 -11.99
C ALA A 77 19.55 17.05 -12.83
N PHE A 78 18.24 17.34 -12.80
CA PHE A 78 17.66 18.52 -13.43
C PHE A 78 18.23 19.81 -12.82
N ALA A 79 18.21 19.92 -11.49
CA ALA A 79 18.73 21.08 -10.78
C ALA A 79 20.21 21.32 -11.13
N GLU A 80 21.03 20.27 -11.14
CA GLU A 80 22.45 20.40 -11.52
C GLU A 80 22.64 20.78 -12.99
N ARG A 81 21.79 20.30 -13.91
CA ARG A 81 21.87 20.68 -15.34
C ARG A 81 21.53 22.15 -15.52
N VAL A 82 20.44 22.62 -14.90
CA VAL A 82 20.03 24.03 -14.96
C VAL A 82 21.06 24.95 -14.31
N GLU A 83 21.70 24.55 -13.21
CA GLU A 83 22.74 25.32 -12.53
C GLU A 83 24.00 25.53 -13.41
N ARG A 84 24.27 24.62 -14.34
CA ARG A 84 25.40 24.73 -15.30
C ARG A 84 25.08 25.61 -16.51
N LEU A 85 23.81 25.91 -16.77
CA LEU A 85 23.42 26.82 -17.86
C LEU A 85 23.91 28.24 -17.54
N GLN A 86 24.34 28.98 -18.56
CA GLN A 86 24.76 30.37 -18.39
C GLN A 86 23.56 31.27 -18.62
N PRO A 87 23.04 31.97 -17.61
CA PRO A 87 21.95 32.92 -17.82
C PRO A 87 22.49 34.15 -18.55
N GLU A 88 21.69 34.74 -19.44
CA GLU A 88 22.04 36.01 -20.04
C GLU A 88 22.05 37.09 -18.95
N MET A 89 23.23 37.66 -18.69
CA MET A 89 23.31 38.85 -17.85
C MET A 89 22.70 39.99 -18.64
N SER A 90 21.57 40.54 -18.18
CA SER A 90 21.05 41.80 -18.69
C SER A 90 22.16 42.84 -18.55
N SER A 91 22.82 43.15 -19.67
CA SER A 91 23.85 44.18 -19.70
C SER A 91 23.13 45.51 -19.55
N ASP A 92 22.96 45.96 -18.30
CA ASP A 92 22.52 47.31 -17.99
C ASP A 92 23.50 48.30 -18.64
N GLY A 93 22.95 49.25 -19.38
CA GLY A 93 23.68 50.15 -20.27
C GLY A 93 24.53 51.16 -19.52
N GLY A 94 25.69 50.74 -19.04
CA GLY A 94 26.69 51.57 -18.36
C GLY A 94 27.83 52.02 -19.27
N LYS A 95 27.60 53.09 -20.04
CA LYS A 95 28.54 54.13 -20.56
C LYS A 95 29.97 53.71 -20.97
N GLY A 96 30.24 53.92 -22.27
CA GLY A 96 31.35 54.76 -22.73
C GLY A 96 32.78 54.21 -22.70
N GLY A 97 33.46 54.32 -23.85
CA GLY A 97 34.88 54.67 -23.85
C GLY A 97 35.88 53.57 -24.22
N THR A 98 36.32 53.67 -25.47
CA THR A 98 37.73 53.56 -25.92
C THR A 98 38.33 52.18 -26.22
N LEU A 99 38.74 52.08 -27.48
CA LEU A 99 39.71 51.17 -28.09
C LEU A 99 40.88 50.79 -27.17
N SER A 100 41.19 49.50 -27.07
CA SER A 100 42.57 49.02 -27.12
C SER A 100 42.61 47.53 -27.44
N GLY A 101 43.41 47.17 -28.45
CA GLY A 101 43.51 45.82 -28.98
C GLY A 101 44.33 44.89 -28.09
N ALA A 102 43.89 43.64 -28.04
CA ALA A 102 44.75 42.48 -27.85
C ALA A 102 44.05 41.28 -28.51
N ALA A 103 44.73 40.66 -29.46
CA ALA A 103 44.29 39.43 -30.09
C ALA A 103 44.33 38.30 -29.06
N ALA A 104 43.17 37.94 -28.51
CA ALA A 104 42.97 36.70 -27.77
C ALA A 104 42.44 35.64 -28.74
N VAL A 105 43.17 34.53 -28.81
CA VAL A 105 42.80 33.31 -29.55
C VAL A 105 41.39 32.90 -29.16
N ARG A 106 40.46 32.97 -30.13
CA ARG A 106 39.14 32.34 -30.02
C ARG A 106 39.34 30.83 -30.07
N VAL A 107 39.22 30.19 -28.91
CA VAL A 107 38.76 28.80 -28.86
C VAL A 107 37.34 28.83 -29.38
N VAL A 108 37.11 28.18 -30.51
CA VAL A 108 35.76 27.88 -31.02
C VAL A 108 35.18 26.85 -30.07
N SER A 109 34.54 27.33 -29.00
CA SER A 109 33.43 26.59 -28.41
C SER A 109 32.23 26.87 -29.28
N ASP A 110 31.55 25.80 -29.69
CA ASP A 110 30.41 25.78 -30.59
C ASP A 110 29.45 26.93 -30.29
N GLY A 111 29.19 27.73 -31.33
CA GLY A 111 28.41 28.95 -31.24
C GLY A 111 26.94 28.63 -31.10
N ALA A 112 26.38 29.07 -29.98
CA ALA A 112 24.97 29.31 -29.79
C ALA A 112 24.87 30.78 -29.37
N THR A 113 24.54 31.63 -30.34
CA THR A 113 24.17 33.03 -30.12
C THR A 113 22.84 33.23 -30.83
N GLY A 114 21.76 32.87 -30.14
CA GLY A 114 20.38 33.09 -30.56
C GLY A 114 19.47 33.21 -29.36
N ASN A 115 18.74 34.33 -29.25
CA ASN A 115 17.62 34.47 -28.32
C ASN A 115 16.71 33.23 -28.42
N GLY A 116 16.59 32.47 -27.33
CA GLY A 116 15.86 31.19 -27.25
C GLY A 116 16.66 30.04 -26.64
N GLU A 117 17.98 30.01 -26.83
CA GLU A 117 18.82 28.83 -26.51
C GLU A 117 18.84 28.45 -25.02
N GLY A 118 18.64 29.42 -24.13
CA GLY A 118 18.65 29.17 -22.68
C GLY A 118 17.38 28.47 -22.17
N ILE A 119 16.21 28.77 -22.75
CA ILE A 119 14.93 28.17 -22.33
C ILE A 119 14.76 26.79 -23.00
N ASP A 120 15.08 26.66 -24.29
CA ASP A 120 15.11 25.36 -24.99
C ASP A 120 16.01 24.34 -24.26
N ALA A 121 17.15 24.81 -23.72
CA ALA A 121 18.04 23.97 -22.92
C ALA A 121 17.45 23.55 -21.57
N VAL A 122 16.62 24.39 -20.94
CA VAL A 122 15.88 24.05 -19.70
C VAL A 122 14.80 23.00 -20.00
N GLU A 123 14.01 23.22 -21.05
CA GLU A 123 12.96 22.27 -21.48
C GLU A 123 13.59 20.91 -21.82
N THR A 124 14.64 20.91 -22.65
CA THR A 124 15.39 19.70 -22.98
C THR A 124 15.97 19.02 -21.73
N ALA A 125 16.48 19.81 -20.77
CA ALA A 125 17.01 19.25 -19.54
C ALA A 125 15.91 18.56 -18.73
N TYR A 126 14.73 19.18 -18.61
CA TYR A 126 13.58 18.67 -17.89
C TYR A 126 13.02 17.40 -18.53
N GLU A 127 12.84 17.40 -19.85
CA GLU A 127 12.39 16.23 -20.60
C GLU A 127 13.34 15.04 -20.41
N ARG A 128 14.64 15.28 -20.55
CA ARG A 128 15.68 14.24 -20.45
C ARG A 128 15.99 13.79 -19.02
N THR A 129 15.33 14.34 -18.00
CA THR A 129 15.47 13.87 -16.62
C THR A 129 14.13 13.48 -16.04
N VAL A 130 13.24 14.46 -15.83
CA VAL A 130 11.99 14.28 -15.08
C VAL A 130 10.98 13.51 -15.93
N MET A 131 10.72 13.99 -17.15
CA MET A 131 9.73 13.34 -18.03
C MET A 131 10.24 12.04 -18.65
N SER A 132 11.54 11.78 -18.68
CA SER A 132 12.08 10.49 -19.17
C SER A 132 11.80 9.30 -18.24
N MET A 133 11.38 9.54 -16.99
CA MET A 133 11.06 8.49 -16.02
C MET A 133 9.61 8.04 -16.06
N GLN A 134 8.71 8.96 -16.40
CA GLN A 134 7.30 8.71 -16.61
C GLN A 134 7.21 8.36 -18.09
N HIS A 135 6.77 7.16 -18.52
CA HIS A 135 6.72 6.81 -19.95
C HIS A 135 5.65 7.68 -20.66
N TYR A 136 6.06 8.92 -20.97
CA TYR A 136 5.18 10.07 -21.08
C TYR A 136 4.26 10.01 -22.30
N ASP A 137 4.78 9.47 -23.41
CA ASP A 137 4.05 9.32 -24.67
C ASP A 137 2.97 8.22 -24.61
N ASP A 138 3.09 7.24 -23.70
CA ASP A 138 2.22 6.06 -23.68
C ASP A 138 1.20 6.05 -22.52
N GLU A 139 1.42 6.82 -21.43
CA GLU A 139 0.64 6.66 -20.19
C GLU A 139 -0.05 7.93 -19.67
N TYR A 140 0.45 9.16 -19.92
CA TYR A 140 -0.08 10.37 -19.26
C TYR A 140 -0.53 11.49 -20.20
N GLY A 141 0.11 11.72 -21.35
CA GLY A 141 -0.33 12.72 -22.34
C GLY A 141 -0.43 14.17 -21.85
N GLU A 142 0.03 14.49 -20.63
CA GLU A 142 0.13 15.86 -20.14
C GLU A 142 1.12 16.65 -21.02
N SER A 143 1.13 17.98 -20.97
CA SER A 143 2.17 18.79 -21.61
C SER A 143 3.34 19.08 -20.65
N LEU A 144 4.54 19.35 -21.19
CA LEU A 144 5.71 19.74 -20.39
C LEU A 144 5.37 20.85 -19.38
N THR A 145 4.59 21.84 -19.82
CA THR A 145 4.18 22.96 -18.97
C THR A 145 3.24 22.53 -17.84
N GLU A 146 2.31 21.60 -18.10
CA GLU A 146 1.41 21.06 -17.06
C GLU A 146 2.20 20.27 -16.02
N ASN A 147 3.08 19.36 -16.46
CA ASN A 147 3.92 18.57 -15.56
C ASN A 147 4.86 19.46 -14.74
N MET A 148 5.50 20.45 -15.37
CA MET A 148 6.34 21.42 -14.69
C MET A 148 5.55 22.28 -13.71
N ALA A 149 4.31 22.65 -14.03
CA ALA A 149 3.46 23.41 -13.12
C ALA A 149 3.05 22.57 -11.89
N ALA A 150 2.75 21.28 -12.09
CA ALA A 150 2.42 20.36 -11.01
C ALA A 150 3.61 20.15 -10.05
N GLU A 151 4.83 20.00 -10.59
CA GLU A 151 6.00 19.62 -9.81
C GLU A 151 6.83 20.80 -9.27
N LEU A 152 7.00 21.85 -10.07
CA LEU A 152 7.83 23.01 -9.75
C LEU A 152 7.00 24.27 -9.44
N GLY A 153 5.69 24.22 -9.63
CA GLY A 153 4.77 25.32 -9.38
C GLY A 153 4.44 26.12 -10.64
N SER A 154 3.22 26.66 -10.66
CA SER A 154 2.64 27.39 -11.80
C SER A 154 3.48 28.59 -12.25
N ASP A 155 4.07 29.32 -11.30
CA ASP A 155 4.80 30.56 -11.58
C ASP A 155 6.08 30.29 -12.39
N VAL A 156 6.81 29.23 -12.03
CA VAL A 156 8.03 28.81 -12.73
C VAL A 156 7.69 28.27 -14.11
N ALA A 157 6.68 27.41 -14.21
CA ALA A 157 6.21 26.87 -15.49
C ALA A 157 5.75 27.97 -16.45
N THR A 158 5.00 28.96 -15.95
CA THR A 158 4.56 30.12 -16.75
C THR A 158 5.75 30.96 -17.21
N ALA A 159 6.74 31.18 -16.33
CA ALA A 159 7.94 31.95 -16.67
C ALA A 159 8.83 31.24 -17.71
N VAL A 160 8.88 29.91 -17.70
CA VAL A 160 9.54 29.11 -18.74
C VAL A 160 8.76 29.21 -20.05
N ALA A 161 7.44 28.95 -20.03
CA ALA A 161 6.60 28.97 -21.23
C ALA A 161 6.51 30.36 -21.91
N ALA A 162 6.59 31.45 -21.12
CA ALA A 162 6.56 32.82 -21.63
C ALA A 162 7.96 33.41 -21.89
N GLY A 163 9.03 32.73 -21.47
CA GLY A 163 10.39 33.26 -21.49
C GLY A 163 11.06 33.05 -22.84
N GLU A 164 11.64 34.10 -23.41
CA GLU A 164 12.54 33.97 -24.58
C GLU A 164 14.00 33.69 -24.17
N GLN A 165 14.35 33.93 -22.89
CA GLN A 165 15.72 33.81 -22.39
C GLN A 165 15.76 33.35 -20.92
N LEU A 166 16.80 32.59 -20.57
CA LEU A 166 17.06 32.18 -19.19
C LEU A 166 17.69 33.34 -18.40
N THR A 167 16.89 34.00 -17.56
CA THR A 167 17.39 35.03 -16.64
C THR A 167 18.03 34.40 -15.39
N PRO A 168 18.95 35.10 -14.70
CA PRO A 168 19.51 34.59 -13.45
C PRO A 168 18.46 34.37 -12.35
N GLY A 169 17.37 35.14 -12.37
CA GLY A 169 16.25 34.98 -11.45
C GLY A 169 15.49 33.67 -11.69
N LEU A 170 15.14 33.41 -12.95
CA LEU A 170 14.44 32.19 -13.35
C LEU A 170 15.31 30.94 -13.10
N GLN A 171 16.61 31.00 -13.42
CA GLN A 171 17.54 29.91 -13.13
C GLN A 171 17.56 29.55 -11.63
N ARG A 172 17.67 30.54 -10.75
CA ARG A 172 17.65 30.31 -9.29
C ARG A 172 16.33 29.73 -8.82
N ALA A 173 15.21 30.18 -9.39
CA ALA A 173 13.89 29.66 -9.07
C ALA A 173 13.78 28.18 -9.49
N LEU A 174 14.14 27.83 -10.72
CA LEU A 174 14.15 26.47 -11.24
C LEU A 174 14.99 25.52 -10.36
N VAL A 175 16.23 25.92 -10.04
CA VAL A 175 17.12 25.12 -9.18
C VAL A 175 16.53 24.96 -7.78
N SER A 176 15.98 26.03 -7.21
CA SER A 176 15.35 26.00 -5.89
C SER A 176 14.14 25.06 -5.85
N GLU A 177 13.20 25.20 -6.78
CA GLU A 177 12.00 24.36 -6.81
C GLU A 177 12.32 22.90 -7.13
N ALA A 178 13.27 22.63 -8.03
CA ALA A 178 13.73 21.27 -8.30
C ALA A 178 14.36 20.61 -7.06
N ARG A 179 15.20 21.33 -6.31
CA ARG A 179 15.77 20.83 -5.05
C ARG A 179 14.69 20.64 -3.97
N ARG A 180 13.66 21.49 -3.94
CA ARG A 180 12.49 21.28 -3.06
C ARG A 180 11.69 20.05 -3.46
N ALA A 181 11.49 19.80 -4.75
CA ALA A 181 10.82 18.60 -5.24
C ALA A 181 11.60 17.33 -4.84
N ALA A 182 12.92 17.32 -5.01
CA ALA A 182 13.78 16.26 -4.51
C ALA A 182 13.65 16.09 -2.98
N LYS A 183 13.62 17.20 -2.23
CA LYS A 183 13.45 17.15 -0.76
C LYS A 183 12.10 16.58 -0.33
N ARG A 184 11.01 16.88 -1.05
CA ARG A 184 9.69 16.26 -0.80
C ARG A 184 9.76 14.74 -0.98
N ARG A 185 10.43 14.27 -2.04
CA ARG A 185 10.67 12.83 -2.26
C ARG A 185 11.52 12.21 -1.14
N GLU A 186 12.51 12.91 -0.59
CA GLU A 186 13.25 12.41 0.59
C GLU A 186 12.35 12.23 1.82
N THR A 187 11.43 13.16 2.07
CA THR A 187 10.44 13.01 3.16
C THR A 187 9.55 11.79 2.93
N LEU A 188 9.06 11.60 1.69
CA LEU A 188 8.27 10.42 1.33
C LEU A 188 9.07 9.11 1.49
N LEU A 189 10.36 9.10 1.15
CA LEU A 189 11.22 7.93 1.37
C LEU A 189 11.34 7.56 2.85
N ALA A 190 11.41 8.56 3.75
CA ALA A 190 11.43 8.29 5.18
C ALA A 190 10.09 7.67 5.64
N GLN A 191 8.96 8.17 5.15
CA GLN A 191 7.65 7.57 5.45
C GLN A 191 7.52 6.13 4.94
N LEU A 192 8.05 5.85 3.73
CA LEU A 192 8.07 4.49 3.16
C LEU A 192 8.98 3.56 3.95
N GLU A 193 10.09 4.05 4.51
CA GLU A 193 10.98 3.28 5.38
C GLU A 193 10.30 2.97 6.72
N ASP A 194 9.63 3.95 7.34
CA ASP A 194 8.83 3.75 8.55
C ASP A 194 7.71 2.71 8.29
N GLU A 195 7.04 2.78 7.15
CA GLU A 195 6.00 1.82 6.77
C GLU A 195 6.55 0.41 6.52
N ALA A 196 7.72 0.30 5.87
CA ALA A 196 8.39 -1.00 5.68
C ALA A 196 8.71 -1.65 7.03
N GLU A 197 9.25 -0.88 7.98
CA GLU A 197 9.54 -1.35 9.34
C GLU A 197 8.25 -1.81 10.04
N ARG A 198 7.15 -1.07 9.89
CA ARG A 198 5.85 -1.44 10.47
C ARG A 198 5.31 -2.76 9.91
N ILE A 199 5.41 -2.97 8.60
CA ILE A 199 4.97 -4.23 7.98
C ILE A 199 5.83 -5.40 8.46
N ASP A 200 7.14 -5.20 8.55
CA ASP A 200 8.10 -6.20 9.03
C ASP A 200 7.89 -6.55 10.52
N GLU A 201 7.61 -5.55 11.36
CA GLU A 201 7.18 -5.75 12.75
C GLU A 201 5.89 -6.57 12.85
N ALA A 202 4.87 -6.22 12.05
CA ALA A 202 3.61 -6.94 12.01
C ALA A 202 3.81 -8.39 11.54
N TYR A 203 4.65 -8.61 10.53
CA TYR A 203 4.97 -9.95 10.02
C TYR A 203 5.59 -10.82 11.12
N ARG A 204 6.58 -10.28 11.86
CA ARG A 204 7.21 -10.98 12.99
C ARG A 204 6.26 -11.27 14.15
N ALA A 205 5.28 -10.40 14.37
CA ALA A 205 4.25 -10.60 15.41
C ALA A 205 3.23 -11.68 15.00
N ILE A 206 2.85 -11.71 13.72
CA ILE A 206 1.78 -12.55 13.20
C ILE A 206 2.26 -13.97 12.86
N GLU A 207 3.47 -14.14 12.30
CA GLU A 207 3.99 -15.47 11.89
C GLU A 207 3.91 -16.53 13.02
N PRO A 208 4.33 -16.26 14.26
CA PRO A 208 4.19 -17.23 15.35
C PRO A 208 2.72 -17.52 15.72
N VAL A 209 1.83 -16.54 15.58
CA VAL A 209 0.40 -16.69 15.86
C VAL A 209 -0.23 -17.64 14.84
N GLU A 210 0.12 -17.49 13.56
CA GLU A 210 -0.39 -18.38 12.51
C GLU A 210 0.01 -19.82 12.75
N HIS A 211 1.29 -20.09 13.04
CA HIS A 211 1.75 -21.45 13.34
C HIS A 211 1.04 -22.07 14.55
N ARG A 212 0.75 -21.26 15.58
CA ARG A 212 -0.03 -21.72 16.74
C ARG A 212 -1.46 -22.04 16.35
N LEU A 213 -2.07 -21.23 15.49
CA LEU A 213 -3.45 -21.41 15.01
C LEU A 213 -3.57 -22.67 14.15
N GLU A 214 -2.63 -22.89 13.21
CA GLU A 214 -2.53 -24.11 12.42
C GLU A 214 -2.45 -25.35 13.30
N SER A 215 -1.59 -25.32 14.33
CA SER A 215 -1.46 -26.44 15.25
C SER A 215 -2.76 -26.71 16.02
N VAL A 216 -3.49 -25.68 16.45
CA VAL A 216 -4.78 -25.88 17.15
C VAL A 216 -5.83 -26.47 16.19
N GLU A 217 -5.90 -25.96 14.97
CA GLU A 217 -6.85 -26.45 13.96
C GLU A 217 -6.57 -27.90 13.58
N ALA A 218 -5.29 -28.26 13.36
CA ALA A 218 -4.90 -29.63 13.10
C ALA A 218 -5.24 -30.58 14.27
N ASP A 219 -5.07 -30.14 15.51
CA ASP A 219 -5.41 -30.93 16.70
C ASP A 219 -6.94 -31.12 16.83
N LEU A 220 -7.72 -30.09 16.53
CA LEU A 220 -9.20 -30.14 16.51
C LEU A 220 -9.72 -31.08 15.43
N ASP A 221 -9.10 -31.09 14.25
CA ASP A 221 -9.47 -31.97 13.14
C ASP A 221 -9.11 -33.44 13.44
N ALA A 222 -7.96 -33.66 14.08
CA ALA A 222 -7.48 -35.01 14.43
C ALA A 222 -8.24 -35.62 15.63
N SER A 223 -8.78 -34.80 16.54
CA SER A 223 -9.27 -35.25 17.84
C SER A 223 -10.67 -34.71 18.17
N GLY A 224 -11.66 -35.59 18.25
CA GLY A 224 -13.05 -35.23 18.56
C GLY A 224 -13.41 -35.21 20.04
N GLY A 225 -12.46 -35.32 20.97
CA GLY A 225 -12.71 -35.51 22.39
C GLY A 225 -13.02 -34.21 23.17
N PHE A 226 -13.72 -34.35 24.30
CA PHE A 226 -14.06 -33.23 25.17
C PHE A 226 -12.83 -32.47 25.68
N HIS A 227 -11.79 -33.19 26.14
CA HIS A 227 -10.59 -32.58 26.71
C HIS A 227 -9.78 -31.82 25.65
N GLU A 228 -9.75 -32.34 24.44
CA GLU A 228 -9.11 -31.77 23.27
C GLU A 228 -9.84 -30.49 22.84
N GLY A 229 -11.17 -30.50 22.83
CA GLY A 229 -11.99 -29.30 22.62
C GLY A 229 -11.72 -28.21 23.67
N VAL A 230 -11.63 -28.56 24.96
CA VAL A 230 -11.29 -27.59 26.02
C VAL A 230 -9.87 -27.04 25.86
N SER A 231 -8.90 -27.91 25.54
CA SER A 231 -7.51 -27.52 25.29
C SER A 231 -7.41 -26.54 24.12
N ALA A 232 -8.05 -26.86 23.00
CA ALA A 232 -8.10 -26.02 21.81
C ALA A 232 -8.73 -24.65 22.10
N TRP A 233 -9.86 -24.62 22.81
CA TRP A 233 -10.52 -23.36 23.19
C TRP A 233 -9.61 -22.46 24.03
N ASN A 234 -8.91 -23.01 25.02
CA ASN A 234 -7.97 -22.24 25.85
C ASN A 234 -6.80 -21.69 25.03
N ARG A 235 -6.26 -22.48 24.10
CA ARG A 235 -5.18 -22.05 23.20
C ARG A 235 -5.66 -20.94 22.26
N LEU A 236 -6.86 -21.07 21.68
CA LEU A 236 -7.46 -20.05 20.82
C LEU A 236 -7.73 -18.75 21.57
N ARG A 237 -8.21 -18.81 22.82
CA ARG A 237 -8.37 -17.63 23.67
C ARG A 237 -7.05 -16.93 23.95
N SER A 238 -5.96 -17.68 24.17
CA SER A 238 -4.63 -17.08 24.32
C SER A 238 -4.18 -16.40 23.03
N ILE A 239 -4.43 -17.00 21.87
CA ILE A 239 -4.13 -16.39 20.57
C ILE A 239 -4.94 -15.10 20.36
N GLU A 240 -6.24 -15.12 20.67
CA GLU A 240 -7.12 -13.96 20.61
C GLU A 240 -6.55 -12.78 21.41
N THR A 241 -6.13 -13.02 22.66
CA THR A 241 -5.51 -11.98 23.50
C THR A 241 -4.23 -11.41 22.90
N ASP A 242 -3.38 -12.25 22.29
CA ASP A 242 -2.16 -11.78 21.64
C ASP A 242 -2.48 -10.89 20.42
N LEU A 243 -3.49 -11.27 19.64
CA LEU A 243 -3.96 -10.51 18.47
C LEU A 243 -4.65 -9.20 18.86
N GLU A 244 -5.49 -9.19 19.90
CA GLU A 244 -6.12 -7.99 20.44
C GLU A 244 -5.06 -6.98 20.93
N GLY A 245 -4.01 -7.46 21.61
CA GLY A 245 -2.91 -6.60 22.04
C GLY A 245 -2.07 -6.04 20.89
N GLU A 246 -1.96 -6.75 19.77
CA GLU A 246 -1.37 -6.19 18.54
C GLU A 246 -2.31 -5.18 17.87
N LEU A 247 -3.61 -5.48 17.81
CA LEU A 247 -4.63 -4.59 17.24
C LEU A 247 -4.67 -3.24 17.97
N GLU A 248 -4.69 -3.26 19.30
CA GLU A 248 -4.65 -2.04 20.12
C GLU A 248 -3.38 -1.23 19.85
N ARG A 249 -2.20 -1.88 19.81
CA ARG A 249 -0.93 -1.22 19.48
C ARG A 249 -0.97 -0.54 18.12
N GLN A 250 -1.52 -1.20 17.10
CA GLN A 250 -1.62 -0.63 15.76
C GLN A 250 -2.62 0.52 15.68
N GLN A 251 -3.74 0.44 16.40
CA GLN A 251 -4.73 1.52 16.47
C GLN A 251 -4.18 2.75 17.19
N THR A 252 -3.47 2.58 18.31
CA THR A 252 -2.80 3.69 19.02
C THR A 252 -1.79 4.40 18.13
N ARG A 253 -0.98 3.64 17.36
CA ARG A 253 -0.01 4.23 16.43
C ARG A 253 -0.65 4.99 15.27
N LEU A 254 -1.88 4.66 14.89
CA LEU A 254 -2.65 5.35 13.86
C LEU A 254 -3.48 6.52 14.39
N ASP A 255 -3.51 6.74 15.72
CA ASP A 255 -4.27 7.83 16.33
C ASP A 255 -3.66 9.19 15.94
N PRO A 256 -4.38 10.02 15.17
CA PRO A 256 -3.89 11.33 14.74
C PRO A 256 -3.62 12.29 15.90
N SER A 257 -4.22 12.04 17.07
CA SER A 257 -4.02 12.86 18.27
C SER A 257 -2.65 12.65 18.92
N GLU A 258 -2.04 11.47 18.72
CA GLU A 258 -0.68 11.20 19.18
C GLU A 258 0.38 11.60 18.14
N HIS A 259 0.05 11.58 16.84
CA HIS A 259 0.97 11.88 15.73
C HIS A 259 0.38 12.92 14.73
N PRO A 260 0.37 14.22 15.08
CA PRO A 260 -0.28 15.27 14.29
C PRO A 260 0.47 15.72 13.02
N ALA A 261 1.60 15.07 12.68
CA ALA A 261 2.53 15.58 11.67
C ALA A 261 2.11 15.30 10.22
N GLU A 262 1.28 14.28 9.97
CA GLU A 262 0.68 13.93 8.68
C GLU A 262 -0.52 13.02 8.96
N GLU A 263 -1.65 13.20 8.25
CA GLU A 263 -2.80 12.29 8.40
C GLU A 263 -2.40 10.90 7.88
N PRO A 264 -2.20 9.88 8.74
CA PRO A 264 -1.75 8.55 8.30
C PRO A 264 -2.69 7.94 7.25
N HIS A 265 -3.96 8.37 7.27
CA HIS A 265 -4.98 8.07 6.27
C HIS A 265 -4.63 8.49 4.85
N VAL A 266 -4.03 9.66 4.64
CA VAL A 266 -3.67 10.15 3.30
C VAL A 266 -2.53 9.33 2.71
N PHE A 267 -1.50 9.04 3.53
CA PHE A 267 -0.37 8.21 3.13
C PHE A 267 -0.79 6.77 2.83
N CYS A 268 -1.57 6.14 3.71
CA CYS A 268 -2.06 4.78 3.48
C CYS A 268 -2.98 4.70 2.26
N ARG A 269 -3.84 5.71 2.02
CA ARG A 269 -4.65 5.78 0.80
C ARG A 269 -3.78 5.97 -0.45
N TYR A 270 -2.76 6.81 -0.40
CA TYR A 270 -1.82 6.97 -1.51
C TYR A 270 -1.16 5.64 -1.89
N LEU A 271 -0.74 4.87 -0.89
CA LEU A 271 0.04 3.66 -1.11
C LEU A 271 -0.82 2.42 -1.44
N TYR A 272 -2.03 2.32 -0.88
CA TYR A 272 -2.86 1.11 -0.97
C TYR A 272 -4.28 1.34 -1.51
N GLY A 273 -4.70 2.60 -1.70
CA GLY A 273 -6.12 2.96 -1.90
C GLY A 273 -6.73 2.57 -3.24
N ASP A 274 -5.93 2.27 -4.25
CA ASP A 274 -6.40 1.91 -5.59
C ASP A 274 -6.69 0.40 -5.75
N ASP A 275 -6.20 -0.44 -4.83
CA ASP A 275 -6.41 -1.88 -4.85
C ASP A 275 -7.65 -2.30 -4.04
N ALA A 276 -8.76 -2.53 -4.75
CA ALA A 276 -10.08 -2.89 -4.21
C ALA A 276 -10.14 -4.18 -3.35
N GLY A 277 -9.03 -4.91 -3.17
CA GLY A 277 -8.98 -6.20 -2.47
C GLY A 277 -8.44 -6.16 -1.03
N ASN A 278 -7.59 -5.19 -0.69
CA ASN A 278 -6.72 -5.28 0.50
C ASN A 278 -7.03 -4.25 1.60
N GLY A 279 -7.82 -3.23 1.26
CA GLY A 279 -8.18 -2.15 2.16
C GLY A 279 -7.02 -1.20 2.44
N GLU A 280 -7.34 0.02 2.87
CA GLU A 280 -6.35 1.08 3.14
C GLU A 280 -5.37 0.73 4.28
N TYR A 281 -5.58 -0.36 5.02
CA TYR A 281 -4.79 -0.75 6.19
C TYR A 281 -4.43 -2.25 6.18
N PRO A 282 -3.36 -2.67 5.48
CA PRO A 282 -3.04 -4.09 5.30
C PRO A 282 -2.78 -4.82 6.62
N VAL A 283 -2.14 -4.17 7.59
CA VAL A 283 -1.89 -4.74 8.93
C VAL A 283 -3.19 -4.96 9.70
N LEU A 284 -4.07 -3.95 9.77
CA LEU A 284 -5.36 -4.08 10.45
C LEU A 284 -6.28 -5.11 9.76
N GLY A 285 -6.26 -5.13 8.42
CA GLY A 285 -6.98 -6.13 7.64
C GLY A 285 -6.52 -7.56 7.94
N THR A 286 -5.21 -7.77 8.07
CA THR A 286 -4.64 -9.07 8.44
C THR A 286 -5.04 -9.49 9.85
N LEU A 287 -4.91 -8.59 10.84
CA LEU A 287 -5.33 -8.86 12.22
C LEU A 287 -6.82 -9.20 12.32
N GLY A 288 -7.68 -8.47 11.60
CA GLY A 288 -9.12 -8.75 11.52
C GLY A 288 -9.42 -10.16 10.99
N ARG A 289 -8.78 -10.57 9.89
CA ARG A 289 -8.95 -11.91 9.32
C ARG A 289 -8.50 -13.02 10.28
N LEU A 290 -7.41 -12.79 11.03
CA LEU A 290 -6.94 -13.74 12.03
C LEU A 290 -7.89 -13.85 13.22
N LEU A 291 -8.40 -12.73 13.73
CA LEU A 291 -9.41 -12.73 14.80
C LEU A 291 -10.69 -13.46 14.37
N GLU A 292 -11.16 -13.25 13.14
CA GLU A 292 -12.29 -14.02 12.59
C GLU A 292 -12.00 -15.52 12.50
N ARG A 293 -10.77 -15.90 12.12
CA ARG A 293 -10.35 -17.32 12.06
C ARG A 293 -10.33 -17.94 13.46
N VAL A 294 -9.80 -17.22 14.45
CA VAL A 294 -9.80 -17.66 15.85
C VAL A 294 -11.23 -17.87 16.36
N GLU A 295 -12.14 -16.94 16.06
CA GLU A 295 -13.54 -17.05 16.49
C GLU A 295 -14.25 -18.26 15.85
N ARG A 296 -14.00 -18.54 14.55
CA ARG A 296 -14.46 -19.78 13.91
C ARG A 296 -13.90 -21.03 14.60
N GLY A 297 -12.61 -21.03 14.94
CA GLY A 297 -11.98 -22.12 15.69
C GLY A 297 -12.62 -22.32 17.07
N LYS A 298 -12.94 -21.23 17.79
CA LYS A 298 -13.58 -21.30 19.12
C LYS A 298 -14.98 -21.90 19.02
N GLN A 299 -15.75 -21.55 17.99
CA GLN A 299 -17.06 -22.14 17.73
C GLN A 299 -16.97 -23.64 17.45
N LEU A 300 -15.95 -24.07 16.68
CA LEU A 300 -15.70 -25.49 16.44
C LEU A 300 -15.33 -26.22 17.73
N ALA A 301 -14.41 -25.67 18.53
CA ALA A 301 -14.03 -26.23 19.82
C ALA A 301 -15.24 -26.40 20.76
N VAL A 302 -16.13 -25.40 20.84
CA VAL A 302 -17.38 -25.49 21.61
C VAL A 302 -18.31 -26.59 21.10
N ARG A 303 -18.40 -26.79 19.78
CA ARG A 303 -19.16 -27.91 19.19
C ARG A 303 -18.55 -29.26 19.55
N THR A 304 -17.22 -29.39 19.55
CA THR A 304 -16.55 -30.62 19.96
C THR A 304 -16.80 -30.94 21.44
N ILE A 305 -16.76 -29.92 22.31
CA ILE A 305 -17.07 -30.03 23.74
C ILE A 305 -18.52 -30.50 23.96
N THR A 306 -19.49 -29.87 23.27
CA THR A 306 -20.92 -30.15 23.49
C THR A 306 -21.41 -31.38 22.75
N GLY A 307 -20.87 -31.67 21.57
CA GLY A 307 -21.22 -32.83 20.74
C GLY A 307 -20.73 -34.16 21.28
N ASN A 308 -19.68 -34.15 22.11
CA ASN A 308 -19.17 -35.34 22.79
C ASN A 308 -19.61 -35.44 24.27
N SER A 309 -20.54 -34.57 24.68
CA SER A 309 -21.26 -34.70 25.95
C SER A 309 -22.32 -35.79 25.80
N ASP A 310 -21.91 -37.06 25.83
CA ASP A 310 -22.83 -38.20 25.90
C ASP A 310 -23.69 -38.08 27.18
N PRO A 311 -25.04 -38.01 27.09
CA PRO A 311 -25.91 -37.96 28.28
C PRO A 311 -25.93 -39.27 29.08
N TYR A 312 -25.15 -40.27 28.69
CA TYR A 312 -25.05 -41.56 29.35
C TYR A 312 -23.64 -41.83 29.89
N PHE A 313 -23.30 -41.27 31.06
CA PHE A 313 -22.60 -42.06 32.08
C PHE A 313 -22.95 -41.53 33.50
N PRO A 314 -23.29 -42.43 34.46
CA PRO A 314 -23.93 -42.13 35.75
C PRO A 314 -23.09 -41.38 36.77
#